data_AF-A0A3M7NF90-F1
#
_entry.id   AF-A0A3M7NF90-F1
#
_cell.length_a   1.000
_cell.length_b   1.000
_cell.length_c   1.000
_cell.angle_alpha   90.00
_cell.angle_beta   90.00
_cell.angle_gamma   90.00
#
_symmetry.space_group_name_H-M   'P 1'
#
loop_
_entity.id
_entity.type
_entity.pdbx_description
1 polymer ?
#
loop_
_entity_poly.entity_id
_entity_poly.type
_entity_poly.pdbx_seq_one_letter_code
_entity_poly.pdbx_strand_id
1 'polypeptide(L)'
;MGSLDLDRSVVFVLCQNKRGDSGRLLELTVSSFCRETDLLGLRETWLDDLFELCLPFYLILATIPALYGVYTFTKSKDNAITRFLDRFQANPGAESAKNAAVSVVVQKALEDRSLFSNAETDYSVDLRFPEKFNVGSPINVAPGESRANLEELKAFYTKKYQEAEERRVARASGKDRPDTKEIEARLGRSN
;
A
#
# COMPACT_ATOMS: atom_id res chain seq x y z
N MET A 1 50.66 -41.01 -15.28
CA MET A 1 50.10 -40.24 -14.13
C MET A 1 50.04 -38.78 -14.57
N GLY A 2 48.91 -38.10 -14.71
CA GLY A 2 47.54 -38.44 -14.33
C GLY A 2 46.53 -37.73 -15.24
N SER A 3 45.35 -38.34 -15.26
CA SER A 3 44.09 -37.87 -15.82
C SER A 3 43.48 -36.78 -14.93
N LEU A 4 42.78 -35.81 -15.51
CA LEU A 4 41.33 -35.60 -15.26
C LEU A 4 40.78 -34.50 -16.17
N ASP A 5 39.95 -34.96 -17.10
CA ASP A 5 38.92 -34.21 -17.82
C ASP A 5 37.99 -33.47 -16.86
N LEU A 6 37.59 -32.24 -17.23
CA LEU A 6 36.26 -31.72 -16.90
C LEU A 6 35.80 -30.73 -17.96
N ASP A 7 34.57 -30.96 -18.40
CA ASP A 7 33.94 -30.53 -19.64
C ASP A 7 33.93 -29.03 -19.92
N ARG A 8 34.27 -28.72 -21.18
CA ARG A 8 33.94 -27.49 -21.89
C ARG A 8 32.57 -27.66 -22.55
N SER A 9 31.59 -26.88 -22.14
CA SER A 9 30.45 -26.52 -23.00
C SER A 9 29.88 -25.15 -22.64
N VAL A 10 30.74 -24.12 -22.71
CA VAL A 10 30.27 -22.73 -22.84
C VAL A 10 29.87 -22.53 -24.30
N VAL A 11 28.61 -22.80 -24.60
CA VAL A 11 28.02 -22.57 -25.93
C VAL A 11 27.73 -21.08 -26.08
N PHE A 12 28.75 -20.33 -26.51
CA PHE A 12 28.61 -18.97 -27.02
C PHE A 12 28.10 -19.06 -28.46
N VAL A 13 26.78 -18.90 -28.67
CA VAL A 13 26.23 -18.69 -30.02
C VAL A 13 25.95 -17.21 -30.21
N LEU A 14 26.95 -16.52 -30.74
CA LEU A 14 26.73 -15.29 -31.50
C LEU A 14 26.02 -15.68 -32.80
N CYS A 15 24.75 -15.29 -32.96
CA CYS A 15 24.10 -15.31 -34.26
C CYS A 15 23.65 -13.89 -34.63
N GLN A 16 24.51 -13.22 -35.39
CA GLN A 16 24.08 -12.14 -36.27
C GLN A 16 23.19 -12.75 -37.36
N ASN A 17 21.90 -12.39 -37.44
CA ASN A 17 21.26 -12.28 -38.75
C ASN A 17 20.06 -11.33 -38.78
N LYS A 18 20.13 -10.45 -39.78
CA LYS A 18 19.08 -9.57 -40.31
C LYS A 18 17.81 -10.33 -40.66
N ARG A 19 16.69 -9.97 -40.04
CA ARG A 19 15.42 -9.52 -40.63
C ARG A 19 14.31 -9.69 -39.60
N GLY A 20 13.39 -8.72 -39.60
CA GLY A 20 12.36 -8.57 -38.59
C GLY A 20 11.51 -9.82 -38.40
N ASP A 21 11.32 -10.19 -37.13
CA ASP A 21 10.05 -10.64 -36.55
C ASP A 21 10.30 -10.96 -35.06
N SER A 22 10.18 -9.93 -34.23
CA SER A 22 10.55 -9.91 -32.80
C SER A 22 9.52 -10.56 -31.86
N GLY A 23 8.69 -11.50 -32.36
CA GLY A 23 7.49 -11.93 -31.64
C GLY A 23 7.41 -13.42 -31.23
N ARG A 24 8.17 -14.33 -31.85
CA ARG A 24 7.92 -15.79 -31.71
C ARG A 24 9.02 -16.60 -31.01
N LEU A 25 10.16 -15.98 -30.68
CA LEU A 25 11.29 -16.72 -30.10
C LEU A 25 11.23 -16.83 -28.57
N LEU A 26 10.51 -15.95 -27.87
CA LEU A 26 10.34 -16.04 -26.41
C LEU A 26 9.27 -17.04 -25.98
N GLU A 27 8.29 -17.36 -26.84
CA GLU A 27 7.26 -18.36 -26.51
C GLU A 27 7.79 -19.80 -26.54
N LEU A 28 8.73 -20.11 -27.43
CA LEU A 28 9.19 -21.49 -27.61
C LEU A 28 10.14 -21.96 -26.50
N THR A 29 10.92 -21.07 -25.89
CA THR A 29 11.81 -21.42 -24.77
C THR A 29 11.05 -21.63 -23.46
N VAL A 30 9.96 -20.88 -23.23
CA VAL A 30 9.11 -21.06 -22.04
C VAL A 30 8.18 -22.26 -22.20
N SER A 31 7.62 -22.47 -23.40
CA SER A 31 6.70 -23.59 -23.68
C SER A 31 7.38 -24.96 -23.58
N SER A 32 8.68 -25.08 -23.92
CA SER A 32 9.39 -26.34 -23.83
C SER A 32 9.75 -26.70 -22.39
N PHE A 33 9.92 -25.71 -21.51
CA PHE A 33 10.27 -25.93 -20.12
C PHE A 33 9.05 -26.32 -19.27
N CYS A 34 7.86 -25.78 -19.58
CA CYS A 34 6.62 -26.11 -18.86
C CYS A 34 6.00 -27.47 -19.27
N ARG A 35 6.30 -28.01 -20.45
CA ARG A 35 5.68 -29.29 -20.89
C ARG A 35 6.30 -30.53 -20.22
N GLU A 36 7.50 -30.42 -19.66
CA GLU A 36 8.18 -31.52 -18.97
C GLU A 36 7.76 -31.65 -17.49
N THR A 37 7.19 -30.59 -16.89
CA THR A 37 6.83 -30.54 -15.46
C THR A 37 5.42 -31.08 -15.16
N ASP A 38 4.56 -31.25 -16.17
CA ASP A 38 3.17 -31.67 -15.99
C ASP A 38 2.98 -33.19 -15.76
N LEU A 39 4.01 -34.02 -15.98
CA LEU A 39 3.88 -35.48 -15.92
C LEU A 39 4.13 -36.11 -14.54
N LEU A 40 4.52 -35.33 -13.54
CA LEU A 40 4.77 -35.81 -12.19
C LEU A 40 4.03 -34.93 -11.19
N GLY A 41 2.78 -35.30 -10.89
CA GLY A 41 1.90 -34.66 -9.90
C GLY A 41 2.42 -34.71 -8.47
N LEU A 42 3.55 -34.07 -8.21
CA LEU A 42 4.22 -33.90 -6.93
C LEU A 42 4.32 -32.40 -6.65
N ARG A 43 3.21 -31.85 -6.14
CA ARG A 43 3.09 -30.70 -5.23
C ARG A 43 4.35 -29.81 -5.13
N GLU A 44 4.34 -28.74 -5.91
CA GLU A 44 5.42 -27.74 -5.97
C GLU A 44 5.37 -26.77 -4.78
N THR A 45 6.36 -26.85 -3.90
CA THR A 45 6.75 -25.78 -2.96
C THR A 45 8.27 -25.56 -2.93
N TRP A 46 9.05 -26.42 -3.60
CA TRP A 46 10.51 -26.41 -3.56
C TRP A 46 11.14 -25.56 -4.68
N LEU A 47 10.40 -25.33 -5.77
CA LEU A 47 10.83 -24.48 -6.88
C LEU A 47 10.73 -22.99 -6.55
N ASP A 48 9.74 -22.60 -5.75
CA ASP A 48 9.60 -21.21 -5.26
C ASP A 48 10.75 -20.83 -4.31
N ASP A 49 11.11 -21.73 -3.39
CA ASP A 49 12.24 -21.53 -2.46
C ASP A 49 13.59 -21.46 -3.21
N LEU A 50 13.78 -22.28 -4.25
CA LEU A 50 14.99 -22.27 -5.08
C LEU A 50 15.09 -20.99 -5.92
N PHE A 51 13.95 -20.47 -6.41
CA PHE A 51 13.90 -19.25 -7.21
C PHE A 51 14.21 -18.01 -6.35
N GLU A 52 13.73 -17.93 -5.10
CA GLU A 52 14.05 -16.82 -4.19
C GLU A 52 15.55 -16.68 -3.88
N LEU A 53 16.29 -17.80 -3.79
CA LEU A 53 17.73 -17.79 -3.50
C LEU A 53 18.58 -17.33 -4.68
N CYS A 54 18.16 -17.62 -5.92
CA CYS A 54 18.94 -17.30 -7.12
C CYS A 54 18.59 -15.93 -7.73
N LEU A 55 17.33 -15.48 -7.60
CA LEU A 55 16.86 -14.21 -8.15
C LEU A 55 17.71 -12.98 -7.76
N PRO A 56 18.13 -12.76 -6.49
CA PRO A 56 18.95 -11.60 -6.14
C PRO A 56 20.35 -11.67 -6.78
N PHE A 57 20.93 -12.87 -6.92
CA PHE A 57 22.24 -13.05 -7.54
C PHE A 57 22.22 -12.66 -9.03
N TYR A 58 21.20 -13.11 -9.76
CA TYR A 58 21.03 -12.74 -11.17
C TYR A 58 20.66 -11.27 -11.35
N LEU A 59 19.88 -10.66 -10.44
CA LEU A 59 19.60 -9.23 -10.45
C LEU A 59 20.88 -8.40 -10.29
N ILE A 60 21.79 -8.80 -9.41
CA ILE A 60 23.07 -8.10 -9.22
C ILE A 60 23.95 -8.25 -10.47
N LEU A 61 24.03 -9.45 -11.05
CA LEU A 61 24.80 -9.68 -12.27
C LEU A 61 24.22 -8.95 -13.49
N ALA A 62 22.90 -8.80 -13.57
CA ALA A 62 22.24 -8.06 -14.65
C ALA A 62 22.32 -6.54 -14.46
N THR A 63 22.34 -6.05 -13.22
CA THR A 63 22.37 -4.61 -12.94
C THR A 63 23.71 -3.97 -13.32
N ILE A 64 24.84 -4.67 -13.15
CA ILE A 64 26.17 -4.14 -13.51
C ILE A 64 26.25 -3.71 -15.00
N PRO A 65 25.95 -4.58 -15.99
CA PRO A 65 25.96 -4.19 -17.40
C PRO A 65 24.81 -3.24 -17.75
N ALA A 66 23.65 -3.33 -17.08
CA ALA A 66 22.55 -2.40 -17.29
C ALA A 66 22.93 -0.96 -16.90
N LEU A 67 23.53 -0.76 -15.72
CA LEU A 67 24.03 0.54 -15.29
C LEU A 67 25.16 1.04 -16.19
N TYR A 68 26.03 0.15 -16.67
CA TYR A 68 27.08 0.52 -17.63
C TYR A 68 26.50 0.98 -18.97
N GLY A 69 25.46 0.30 -19.47
CA GLY A 69 24.72 0.69 -20.67
C GLY A 69 24.08 2.07 -20.50
N VAL A 70 23.43 2.32 -19.37
CA VAL A 70 22.85 3.64 -19.05
C VAL A 70 23.96 4.70 -18.93
N TYR A 71 25.07 4.40 -18.24
CA TYR A 71 26.19 5.34 -18.06
C TYR A 71 26.78 5.76 -19.41
N THR A 72 27.08 4.81 -20.29
CA THR A 72 27.61 5.11 -21.63
C THR A 72 26.63 5.90 -22.48
N PHE A 73 25.33 5.59 -22.39
CA PHE A 73 24.28 6.33 -23.07
C PHE A 73 24.15 7.78 -22.56
N THR A 74 24.29 8.00 -21.24
CA THR A 74 24.21 9.34 -20.63
C THR A 74 25.47 10.20 -20.79
N LYS A 75 26.63 9.59 -21.06
CA LYS A 75 27.92 10.30 -21.16
C LYS A 75 28.04 11.20 -22.40
N SER A 76 27.32 10.89 -23.48
CA SER A 76 27.34 11.74 -24.67
C SER A 76 26.65 13.08 -24.38
N LYS A 77 27.18 14.20 -24.90
CA LYS A 77 26.62 15.54 -24.62
C LYS A 77 25.28 15.78 -25.29
N ASP A 78 24.93 14.97 -26.29
CA ASP A 78 23.79 15.23 -27.18
C ASP A 78 22.83 14.03 -27.23
N ASN A 79 22.29 13.68 -26.06
CA ASN A 79 21.39 12.54 -25.90
C ASN A 79 19.93 12.98 -25.93
N ALA A 80 19.06 12.11 -26.44
CA ALA A 80 17.61 12.34 -26.43
C ALA A 80 17.05 12.57 -25.02
N ILE A 81 17.63 11.92 -23.99
CA ILE A 81 17.23 12.07 -22.59
C ILE A 81 17.59 13.47 -22.07
N THR A 82 18.79 13.98 -22.35
CA THR A 82 19.21 15.33 -21.95
C THR A 82 18.31 16.38 -22.61
N ARG A 83 18.04 16.24 -23.92
CA ARG A 83 17.12 17.13 -24.65
C ARG A 83 15.68 17.09 -24.10
N PHE A 84 15.23 15.93 -23.62
CA PHE A 84 13.93 15.81 -22.96
C PHE A 84 13.95 16.53 -21.60
N LEU A 85 15.00 16.35 -20.81
CA LEU A 85 15.16 16.98 -19.50
C LEU A 85 15.27 18.51 -19.61
N ASP A 86 15.99 19.00 -20.63
CA ASP A 86 16.15 20.44 -20.90
C ASP A 86 14.81 21.12 -21.20
N ARG A 87 13.82 20.42 -21.77
CA ARG A 87 12.47 20.97 -21.98
C ARG A 87 11.75 21.26 -20.67
N PHE A 88 11.99 20.45 -19.64
CA PHE A 88 11.43 20.67 -18.30
C PHE A 88 12.24 21.68 -17.50
N GLN A 89 13.56 21.74 -17.72
CA GLN A 89 14.45 22.70 -17.07
C GLN A 89 14.53 24.06 -17.78
N ALA A 90 13.86 24.25 -18.92
CA ALA A 90 14.04 25.41 -19.80
C ALA A 90 13.87 26.78 -19.13
N ASN A 91 13.16 26.86 -17.99
CA ASN A 91 12.96 28.11 -17.25
C ASN A 91 13.38 27.98 -15.78
N PRO A 92 14.69 27.84 -15.48
CA PRO A 92 15.15 27.70 -14.10
C PRO A 92 14.81 28.95 -13.26
N GLY A 93 14.73 30.12 -13.90
CA GLY A 93 14.33 31.38 -13.26
C GLY A 93 12.83 31.47 -12.91
N ALA A 94 11.95 30.76 -13.65
CA ALA A 94 10.53 30.76 -13.34
C ALA A 94 10.22 29.85 -12.15
N GLU A 95 10.87 28.70 -12.06
CA GLU A 95 10.74 27.79 -10.93
C GLU A 95 11.37 28.37 -9.66
N SER A 96 12.51 29.06 -9.76
CA SER A 96 13.10 29.75 -8.60
C SER A 96 12.20 30.87 -8.07
N ALA A 97 11.56 31.65 -8.96
CA ALA A 97 10.58 32.67 -8.58
C ALA A 97 9.33 32.08 -7.91
N LYS A 98 8.82 30.94 -8.40
CA LYS A 98 7.69 30.22 -7.77
C LYS A 98 8.08 29.71 -6.39
N ASN A 99 9.26 29.10 -6.26
CA ASN A 99 9.75 28.58 -4.98
C ASN A 99 9.94 29.69 -3.95
N ALA A 100 10.43 30.85 -4.39
CA ALA A 100 10.51 32.04 -3.54
C ALA A 100 9.14 32.57 -3.11
N ALA A 101 8.14 32.56 -4.01
CA ALA A 101 6.78 32.96 -3.65
C ALA A 101 6.15 31.99 -2.63
N VAL A 102 6.33 30.68 -2.82
CA VAL A 102 5.81 29.66 -1.90
C VAL A 102 6.48 29.75 -0.53
N SER A 103 7.79 29.98 -0.47
CA SER A 103 8.49 30.12 0.81
C SER A 103 7.98 31.33 1.62
N VAL A 104 7.68 32.45 0.96
CA VAL A 104 7.06 33.63 1.59
C VAL A 104 5.67 33.30 2.14
N VAL A 105 4.84 32.58 1.38
CA VAL A 105 3.50 32.17 1.85
C VAL A 105 3.61 31.24 3.06
N VAL A 106 4.54 30.28 3.04
CA VAL A 106 4.76 29.36 4.16
C VAL A 106 5.27 30.11 5.40
N GLN A 107 6.20 31.06 5.24
CA GLN A 107 6.68 31.90 6.34
C GLN A 107 5.54 32.69 6.98
N LYS A 108 4.70 33.33 6.15
CA LYS A 108 3.53 34.06 6.64
C LYS A 108 2.53 33.15 7.36
N ALA A 109 2.26 31.95 6.82
CA ALA A 109 1.39 30.98 7.47
C ALA A 109 1.95 30.49 8.82
N LEU A 110 3.27 30.40 8.94
CA LEU A 110 3.93 30.03 10.20
C LEU A 110 3.85 31.16 11.23
N GLU A 111 4.05 32.41 10.80
CA GLU A 111 3.86 33.60 11.63
C GLU A 111 2.42 33.67 12.16
N ASP A 112 1.43 33.52 11.28
CA ASP A 112 0.02 33.49 11.66
C ASP A 112 -0.27 32.36 12.67
N ARG A 113 0.26 31.16 12.45
CA ARG A 113 0.11 30.05 13.41
C ARG A 113 0.72 30.36 14.77
N SER A 114 1.86 31.05 14.80
CA SER A 114 2.51 31.40 16.07
C SER A 114 1.70 32.43 16.87
N LEU A 115 0.98 33.34 16.20
CA LEU A 115 0.06 34.27 16.84
C LEU A 115 -1.15 33.56 17.47
N PHE A 116 -1.71 32.55 16.79
CA PHE A 116 -2.88 31.83 17.28
C PHE A 116 -2.57 30.70 18.26
N SER A 117 -1.30 30.37 18.48
CA SER A 117 -0.91 29.28 19.40
C SER A 117 -1.27 29.57 20.87
N ASN A 118 -1.35 30.84 21.27
CA ASN A 118 -1.63 31.26 22.65
C ASN A 118 -2.94 32.04 22.79
N ALA A 119 -3.69 32.24 21.71
CA ALA A 119 -4.96 32.96 21.76
C ALA A 119 -6.05 32.06 22.34
N GLU A 120 -6.74 32.54 23.38
CA GLU A 120 -7.92 31.88 23.92
C GLU A 120 -9.02 31.90 22.84
N THR A 121 -9.44 30.73 22.38
CA THR A 121 -10.42 30.62 21.30
C THR A 121 -11.81 30.88 21.87
N ASP A 122 -12.43 32.00 21.51
CA ASP A 122 -13.84 32.24 21.80
C ASP A 122 -14.69 31.33 20.89
N TYR A 123 -15.44 30.41 21.50
CA TYR A 123 -16.29 29.44 20.80
C TYR A 123 -17.69 29.98 20.50
N SER A 124 -17.99 31.23 20.87
CA SER A 124 -19.26 31.88 20.54
C SER A 124 -19.27 32.31 19.06
N VAL A 125 -19.67 31.38 18.18
CA VAL A 125 -19.89 31.70 16.77
C VAL A 125 -21.21 32.46 16.65
N ASP A 126 -21.15 33.77 16.41
CA ASP A 126 -22.33 34.56 16.05
C ASP A 126 -22.85 34.13 14.68
N LEU A 127 -23.88 33.28 14.68
CA LEU A 127 -24.52 32.82 13.46
C LEU A 127 -25.51 33.87 12.97
N ARG A 128 -25.26 34.41 11.78
CA ARG A 128 -26.21 35.33 11.10
C ARG A 128 -27.61 34.74 10.94
N PHE A 129 -27.74 33.41 10.91
CA PHE A 129 -29.01 32.69 10.82
C PHE A 129 -28.99 31.43 11.71
N PRO A 130 -30.02 31.22 12.56
CA PRO A 130 -30.05 30.10 13.49
C PRO A 130 -30.32 28.73 12.83
N GLU A 131 -30.87 28.70 11.62
CA GLU A 131 -31.21 27.46 10.90
C GLU A 131 -29.98 26.63 10.49
N LYS A 132 -28.79 27.24 10.48
CA LYS A 132 -27.54 26.59 10.08
C LYS A 132 -27.06 25.52 11.09
N PHE A 133 -27.60 25.49 12.30
CA PHE A 133 -27.37 24.41 13.27
C PHE A 133 -27.91 23.06 12.81
N ASN A 134 -28.91 23.03 11.93
CA ASN A 134 -29.55 21.78 11.48
C ASN A 134 -28.83 21.10 10.30
N VAL A 135 -27.89 21.77 9.64
CA VAL A 135 -27.15 21.22 8.48
C VAL A 135 -25.77 20.68 8.84
N GLY A 136 -25.25 20.99 10.02
CA GLY A 136 -23.97 20.49 10.51
C GLY A 136 -23.40 21.30 11.67
N SER A 137 -22.31 20.80 12.25
CA SER A 137 -21.56 21.55 13.28
C SER A 137 -20.99 22.83 12.67
N PRO A 138 -21.22 24.01 13.30
CA PRO A 138 -20.61 25.27 12.87
C PRO A 138 -19.08 25.24 12.86
N ILE A 139 -18.48 24.33 13.64
CA ILE A 139 -17.04 24.20 13.81
C ILE A 139 -16.59 22.88 13.19
N ASN A 140 -15.66 22.95 12.25
CA ASN A 140 -15.01 21.78 11.65
C ASN A 140 -13.84 21.36 12.56
N VAL A 141 -14.07 20.38 13.43
CA VAL A 141 -13.00 19.76 14.23
C VAL A 141 -12.38 18.60 13.44
N ALA A 142 -11.04 18.48 13.48
CA ALA A 142 -10.36 17.35 12.89
C ALA A 142 -10.84 16.03 13.56
N PRO A 143 -11.08 14.95 12.81
CA PRO A 143 -11.43 13.66 13.39
C PRO A 143 -10.35 13.22 14.39
N GLY A 144 -10.71 13.00 15.65
CA GLY A 144 -9.79 12.61 16.73
C GLY A 144 -9.38 13.74 17.69
N GLU A 145 -9.56 15.00 17.33
CA GLU A 145 -9.36 16.19 18.20
C GLU A 145 -10.68 16.58 18.90
N SER A 146 -11.45 15.57 19.32
CA SER A 146 -12.66 15.82 20.11
C SER A 146 -12.23 16.22 21.52
N ARG A 147 -12.28 17.51 21.82
CA ARG A 147 -12.14 18.03 23.20
C ARG A 147 -13.25 17.54 24.14
N ALA A 148 -14.30 16.89 23.63
CA ALA A 148 -15.27 16.18 24.45
C ALA A 148 -14.70 14.79 24.83
N ASN A 149 -14.62 14.52 26.13
CA ASN A 149 -14.23 13.21 26.66
C ASN A 149 -15.27 12.15 26.25
N LEU A 150 -14.92 11.28 25.29
CA LEU A 150 -15.80 10.24 24.76
C LEU A 150 -15.64 8.88 25.48
N GLU A 151 -14.85 8.81 26.56
CA GLU A 151 -14.60 7.54 27.26
C GLU A 151 -15.87 6.94 27.85
N GLU A 152 -16.79 7.78 28.35
CA GLU A 152 -18.09 7.32 28.86
C GLU A 152 -18.96 6.73 27.74
N LEU A 153 -19.01 7.39 26.58
CA LEU A 153 -19.76 6.91 25.41
C LEU A 153 -19.18 5.60 24.89
N LYS A 154 -17.84 5.50 24.82
CA LYS A 154 -17.13 4.29 24.43
C LYS A 154 -17.42 3.15 25.40
N ALA A 155 -17.40 3.41 26.70
CA ALA A 155 -17.73 2.43 27.73
C ALA A 155 -19.17 1.94 27.59
N PHE A 156 -20.13 2.84 27.34
CA PHE A 156 -21.53 2.49 27.12
C PHE A 156 -21.73 1.54 25.93
N TYR A 157 -21.15 1.86 24.76
CA TYR A 157 -21.29 1.01 23.58
C TYR A 157 -20.55 -0.32 23.73
N THR A 158 -19.38 -0.32 24.37
CA THR A 158 -18.63 -1.55 24.65
C THR A 158 -19.45 -2.53 25.48
N LYS A 159 -20.10 -2.04 26.55
CA LYS A 159 -21.03 -2.86 27.36
C LYS A 159 -22.19 -3.40 26.53
N LYS A 160 -22.82 -2.54 25.72
CA LYS A 160 -23.93 -2.95 24.84
C LYS A 160 -23.53 -4.06 23.86
N TYR A 161 -22.33 -4.00 23.30
CA TYR A 161 -21.81 -5.05 22.41
C TYR A 161 -21.51 -6.35 23.16
N GLN A 162 -20.94 -6.28 24.37
CA GLN A 162 -20.70 -7.45 25.21
C GLN A 162 -22.02 -8.16 25.57
N GLU A 163 -23.03 -7.43 26.02
CA GLU A 163 -24.36 -7.98 26.31
C GLU A 163 -25.07 -8.57 25.08
N ALA A 164 -24.83 -8.00 23.90
CA ALA A 164 -25.36 -8.54 22.65
C ALA A 164 -24.67 -9.86 22.27
N GLU A 165 -23.35 -9.95 22.47
CA GLU A 165 -22.58 -11.15 22.17
C GLU A 165 -22.87 -12.27 23.17
N GLU A 166 -23.00 -11.96 24.47
CA GLU A 166 -23.43 -12.93 25.49
C GLU A 166 -24.79 -13.54 25.16
N ARG A 167 -25.77 -12.73 24.71
CA ARG A 167 -27.07 -13.22 24.23
C ARG A 167 -26.95 -14.07 22.96
N ARG A 168 -26.00 -13.79 22.07
CA ARG A 168 -25.77 -14.63 20.88
C ARG A 168 -25.17 -15.98 21.27
N VAL A 169 -24.20 -15.99 22.17
CA VAL A 169 -23.57 -17.21 22.69
C VAL A 169 -24.54 -18.05 23.50
N ALA A 170 -25.39 -17.43 24.32
CA ALA A 170 -26.43 -18.12 25.08
C ALA A 170 -27.43 -18.83 24.16
N ARG A 171 -27.87 -18.16 23.08
CA ARG A 171 -28.72 -18.76 22.04
C ARG A 171 -28.01 -19.90 21.30
N ALA A 172 -26.76 -19.70 20.92
CA ALA A 172 -25.97 -20.69 20.17
C ALA A 172 -25.65 -21.95 21.01
N SER A 173 -25.38 -21.78 22.31
CA SER A 173 -25.12 -22.88 23.25
C SER A 173 -26.38 -23.59 23.74
N GLY A 174 -27.57 -23.12 23.34
CA GLY A 174 -28.86 -23.71 23.75
C GLY A 174 -29.20 -23.48 25.23
N LYS A 175 -28.44 -22.63 25.94
CA LYS A 175 -28.64 -22.27 27.35
C LYS A 175 -29.77 -21.25 27.53
N ASP A 176 -30.12 -20.52 26.48
CA ASP A 176 -31.21 -19.52 26.44
C ASP A 176 -32.62 -20.12 26.24
N ARG A 177 -32.80 -21.43 26.47
CA ARG A 177 -34.14 -22.03 26.48
C ARG A 177 -34.85 -21.55 27.76
N PRO A 178 -36.08 -21.03 27.69
CA PRO A 178 -36.80 -20.59 28.88
C PRO A 178 -36.82 -21.73 29.90
N ASP A 179 -36.34 -21.46 31.11
CA ASP A 179 -36.26 -22.46 32.17
C ASP A 179 -37.64 -23.12 32.32
N THR A 180 -37.68 -24.45 32.43
CA THR A 180 -38.93 -25.22 32.55
C THR A 180 -39.85 -24.64 33.64
N LYS A 181 -39.29 -24.00 34.67
CA LYS A 181 -40.00 -23.31 35.74
C LYS A 181 -40.79 -22.06 35.28
N GLU A 182 -40.29 -21.30 34.31
CA GLU A 182 -41.03 -20.16 33.72
C GLU A 182 -42.14 -20.66 32.78
N ILE A 183 -41.90 -21.77 32.07
CA ILE A 183 -42.91 -22.43 31.24
C ILE A 183 -44.03 -23.04 32.10
N GLU A 184 -43.68 -23.70 33.21
CA GLU A 184 -44.62 -24.25 34.20
C GLU A 184 -45.42 -23.15 34.91
N ALA A 185 -44.78 -22.02 35.24
CA ALA A 185 -45.46 -20.85 35.80
C ALA A 185 -46.45 -20.21 34.80
N ARG A 186 -46.16 -20.23 33.49
CA ARG A 186 -47.11 -19.77 32.45
C ARG A 186 -48.23 -20.76 32.17
N LEU A 187 -48.02 -22.05 32.39
CA LEU A 187 -48.99 -23.12 32.13
C LEU A 187 -49.91 -23.43 33.33
N GLY A 188 -49.70 -22.79 34.49
CA GLY A 188 -50.61 -22.85 35.63
C GLY A 188 -50.82 -24.26 36.21
N ARG A 189 -49.91 -25.20 35.95
CA ARG A 189 -50.02 -26.58 36.45
C ARG A 189 -49.12 -26.74 37.67
N SER A 190 -49.59 -26.30 38.83
CA SER A 190 -49.04 -26.73 40.13
C SER A 190 -49.78 -28.00 40.59
N ASN A 191 -49.04 -29.07 40.92
CA ASN A 191 -49.52 -30.12 41.82
C ASN A 191 -49.11 -29.79 43.25
#